data_AF-X0RP93-F1
#
_entry.id   AF-X0RP93-F1
#
_cell.length_a   1.000
_cell.length_b   1.000
_cell.length_c   1.000
_cell.angle_alpha   90.00
_cell.angle_beta   90.00
_cell.angle_gamma   90.00
#
_symmetry.space_group_name_H-M   'P 1'
#
loop_
_entity.id
_entity.type
_entity.pdbx_description
1 polymer ?
#
loop_
_entity_poly.entity_id
_entity_poly.type
_entity_poly.pdbx_seq_one_letter_code
_entity_poly.pdbx_strand_id
1 'polypeptide(L)'
;MSELKKSLGVFDIIALAFGAMVGWGWVVLAGSWIISAGIWGAISAFLIGGLVVVLIGVTYAELAASMPITGGEHTYTHRALGVNVSFICSWSILFGYFSVVAFEAVALPTVVEYIIPNYSQGYLWNVAGWDVYATWVASGC
;
A
#
# COMPACT_ATOMS: atom_id res chain seq x y z
N MET A 1 -7.60 24.61 19.78
CA MET A 1 -7.50 23.38 18.97
C MET A 1 -8.91 22.94 18.66
N SER A 2 -9.34 22.98 17.39
CA SER A 2 -10.62 22.37 17.02
C SER A 2 -10.57 20.88 17.34
N GLU A 3 -11.36 20.42 18.32
CA GLU A 3 -11.61 18.99 18.47
C GLU A 3 -12.28 18.49 17.20
N LEU A 4 -11.64 17.55 16.51
CA LEU A 4 -12.24 16.89 15.37
C LEU A 4 -13.46 16.10 15.86
N LYS A 5 -14.65 16.49 15.41
CA LYS A 5 -15.88 15.77 15.71
C LYS A 5 -15.79 14.37 15.09
N LYS A 6 -15.88 13.32 15.91
CA LYS A 6 -16.04 11.94 15.43
C LYS A 6 -17.31 11.86 14.58
N SER A 7 -17.17 11.93 13.26
CA SER A 7 -18.30 11.85 12.31
C SER A 7 -18.29 10.60 11.45
N LEU A 8 -17.22 9.80 11.52
CA LEU A 8 -17.10 8.55 10.76
C LEU A 8 -17.94 7.46 11.44
N GLY A 9 -18.96 6.97 10.72
CA GLY A 9 -19.71 5.79 11.09
C GLY A 9 -18.95 4.50 10.82
N VAL A 10 -19.51 3.36 11.24
CA VAL A 10 -18.89 2.03 11.01
C VAL A 10 -18.74 1.74 9.52
N PHE A 11 -19.76 2.09 8.71
CA PHE A 11 -19.72 1.90 7.27
C PHE A 11 -18.65 2.75 6.59
N ASP A 12 -18.48 4.01 7.02
CA ASP A 12 -17.45 4.89 6.48
C ASP A 12 -16.05 4.35 6.77
N ILE A 13 -15.84 3.79 7.96
CA ILE A 13 -14.56 3.18 8.36
C ILE A 13 -14.27 1.91 7.53
N ILE A 14 -15.27 1.05 7.32
CA ILE A 14 -15.11 -0.16 6.50
C ILE A 14 -14.81 0.20 5.05
N ALA A 15 -15.53 1.17 4.49
CA ALA A 15 -15.30 1.64 3.13
C ALA A 15 -13.89 2.24 2.97
N LEU A 16 -13.45 3.04 3.94
CA LEU A 16 -12.10 3.60 3.98
C LEU A 16 -11.03 2.51 4.07
N ALA A 17 -11.22 1.53 4.96
CA ALA A 17 -10.28 0.41 5.13
C ALA A 17 -10.18 -0.44 3.87
N PHE A 18 -11.31 -0.75 3.24
CA PHE A 18 -11.34 -1.52 1.99
C PHE A 18 -10.64 -0.75 0.85
N GLY A 19 -10.95 0.54 0.69
CA GLY A 19 -10.32 1.38 -0.33
C GLY A 19 -8.81 1.56 -0.12
N ALA A 20 -8.35 1.62 1.13
CA ALA A 20 -6.92 1.70 1.43
C ALA A 20 -6.17 0.37 1.22
N MET A 21 -6.86 -0.77 1.23
CA MET A 21 -6.24 -2.09 1.02
C MET A 21 -6.12 -2.47 -0.46
N VAL A 22 -7.06 -2.05 -1.31
CA VAL A 22 -7.11 -2.45 -2.73
C VAL A 22 -6.27 -1.47 -3.57
N GLY A 23 -5.06 -1.88 -3.94
CA GLY A 23 -4.15 -1.12 -4.84
C GLY A 23 -3.90 -1.81 -6.19
N TRP A 24 -3.00 -1.24 -7.01
CA TRP A 24 -2.66 -1.78 -8.34
C TRP A 24 -1.72 -3.00 -8.29
N GLY A 25 -1.10 -3.28 -7.14
CA GLY A 25 -0.08 -4.32 -7.00
C GLY A 25 -0.51 -5.71 -7.46
N TRP A 26 -1.73 -6.15 -7.13
CA TRP A 26 -2.20 -7.46 -7.55
C TRP A 26 -2.47 -7.54 -9.06
N VAL A 27 -2.90 -6.44 -9.70
CA VAL A 27 -3.16 -6.41 -11.15
C VAL A 27 -1.85 -6.52 -11.93
N VAL A 28 -0.82 -5.78 -11.50
CA VAL A 28 0.48 -5.75 -12.18
C VAL A 28 1.30 -7.01 -11.92
N LEU A 29 1.29 -7.55 -10.69
CA LEU A 29 2.15 -8.66 -10.30
C LEU A 29 1.49 -10.05 -10.36
N ALA A 30 0.17 -10.18 -10.50
CA ALA A 30 -0.46 -11.51 -10.55
C ALA A 30 0.11 -12.40 -11.65
N GLY A 31 0.39 -11.82 -12.83
CA GLY A 31 1.01 -12.56 -13.94
C GLY A 31 2.40 -13.08 -13.59
N SER A 32 3.26 -12.25 -13.00
CA SER A 32 4.62 -12.65 -12.65
C SER A 32 4.66 -13.69 -11.52
N TRP A 33 3.75 -13.61 -10.55
CA TRP A 33 3.61 -14.61 -9.50
C TRP A 33 3.23 -15.98 -10.05
N ILE A 34 2.26 -16.04 -10.97
CA ILE A 34 1.82 -17.31 -11.57
C ILE A 34 2.91 -17.90 -12.45
N ILE A 35 3.62 -17.09 -13.23
CA ILE A 35 4.71 -17.58 -14.09
C ILE A 35 5.89 -18.10 -13.24
N SER A 36 6.23 -17.40 -12.15
CA SER A 36 7.40 -17.75 -11.34
C SER A 36 7.14 -18.90 -10.35
N ALA A 37 5.96 -18.93 -9.71
CA ALA A 37 5.65 -19.88 -8.64
C ALA A 37 4.66 -20.98 -9.06
N GLY A 38 4.03 -20.84 -10.24
CA GLY A 38 2.89 -21.66 -10.64
C GLY A 38 1.60 -21.29 -9.89
N ILE A 39 0.47 -21.82 -10.37
CA ILE A 39 -0.85 -21.54 -9.80
C ILE A 39 -0.94 -21.99 -8.34
N TRP A 40 -0.45 -23.20 -8.04
CA TRP A 40 -0.46 -23.75 -6.68
C TRP A 40 0.49 -23.00 -5.73
N GLY A 41 1.61 -22.48 -6.23
CA GLY A 41 2.54 -21.66 -5.46
C GLY A 41 1.93 -20.31 -5.10
N ALA A 42 1.26 -19.64 -6.05
CA ALA A 42 0.56 -18.39 -5.79
C ALA A 42 -0.57 -18.55 -4.75
N ILE A 43 -1.43 -19.56 -4.90
CA ILE A 43 -2.54 -19.80 -3.95
C ILE A 43 -2.02 -20.07 -2.53
N SER A 44 -1.02 -20.93 -2.39
CA SER A 44 -0.45 -21.23 -1.07
C SER A 44 0.22 -20.01 -0.43
N ALA A 45 0.92 -19.18 -1.21
CA ALA A 45 1.49 -17.92 -0.74
C ALA A 45 0.41 -16.95 -0.26
N PHE A 46 -0.70 -16.82 -0.98
CA PHE A 46 -1.84 -15.99 -0.56
C PHE A 46 -2.50 -16.49 0.72
N LEU A 47 -2.66 -17.80 0.87
CA LEU A 47 -3.26 -18.37 2.09
C LEU A 47 -2.38 -18.13 3.31
N ILE A 48 -1.06 -18.35 3.18
CA ILE A 48 -0.12 -18.13 4.28
C ILE A 48 -0.01 -16.63 4.60
N GLY A 49 0.12 -15.78 3.59
CA GLY A 49 0.17 -14.32 3.77
C GLY A 49 -1.12 -13.79 4.41
N GLY A 50 -2.28 -14.25 3.94
CA GLY A 50 -3.58 -13.90 4.51
C GLY A 50 -3.71 -14.32 5.98
N LEU A 51 -3.24 -15.52 6.33
CA LEU A 51 -3.24 -15.97 7.73
C LEU A 51 -2.40 -15.06 8.62
N VAL A 52 -1.20 -14.67 8.17
CA VAL A 52 -0.33 -13.74 8.91
C VAL A 52 -1.00 -12.38 9.08
N VAL A 53 -1.62 -11.84 8.03
CA VAL A 53 -2.34 -10.55 8.10
C VAL A 53 -3.52 -10.61 9.06
N VAL A 54 -4.26 -11.74 9.12
CA VAL A 54 -5.36 -11.92 10.08
C VAL A 54 -4.84 -11.88 11.53
N LEU A 55 -3.73 -12.57 11.82
CA LEU A 55 -3.11 -12.53 13.15
C LEU A 55 -2.70 -11.11 13.54
N ILE A 56 -2.10 -10.37 12.60
CA ILE A 56 -1.76 -8.96 12.79
C ILE A 56 -3.04 -8.14 13.04
N GLY A 57 -4.09 -8.33 12.24
CA GLY A 57 -5.35 -7.62 12.38
C GLY A 57 -6.01 -7.80 13.75
N VAL A 58 -5.99 -9.01 14.31
CA VAL A 58 -6.52 -9.29 15.65
C VAL A 58 -5.73 -8.55 16.73
N THR A 59 -4.40 -8.58 16.67
CA THR A 59 -3.56 -7.86 17.65
C THR A 59 -3.77 -6.35 17.59
N TYR A 60 -3.92 -5.78 16.40
CA TYR A 60 -4.28 -4.37 16.24
C TYR A 60 -5.69 -4.06 16.74
N ALA A 61 -6.65 -4.97 16.60
CA ALA A 61 -8.00 -4.79 17.11
C ALA A 61 -8.02 -4.72 18.65
N GLU A 62 -7.26 -5.58 19.35
CA GLU A 62 -7.10 -5.53 20.81
C GLU A 62 -6.42 -4.24 21.26
N LEU A 63 -5.41 -3.79 20.51
CA LEU A 63 -4.66 -2.57 20.82
C LEU A 63 -5.51 -1.31 20.62
N ALA A 64 -6.30 -1.26 19.54
CA ALA A 64 -7.22 -0.17 19.26
C ALA A 64 -8.35 -0.09 20.30
N ALA A 65 -8.84 -1.24 20.80
CA ALA A 65 -9.84 -1.28 21.86
C ALA A 65 -9.28 -0.85 23.23
N SER A 66 -8.03 -1.23 23.54
CA SER A 66 -7.39 -0.89 24.82
C SER A 66 -6.86 0.55 24.89
N MET A 67 -6.49 1.14 23.75
CA MET A 67 -5.97 2.50 23.66
C MET A 67 -6.69 3.31 22.58
N PRO A 68 -7.88 3.89 22.87
CA PRO A 68 -8.67 4.66 21.91
C PRO A 68 -8.15 6.10 21.74
N ILE A 69 -6.84 6.24 21.56
CA ILE A 69 -6.13 7.51 21.38
C ILE A 69 -5.72 7.70 19.93
N THR A 70 -5.78 8.95 19.47
CA THR A 70 -5.34 9.32 18.11
C THR A 70 -3.82 9.26 18.02
N GLY A 71 -3.30 8.70 16.92
CA GLY A 71 -1.86 8.62 16.63
C GLY A 71 -1.35 7.22 16.24
N GLY A 72 -2.20 6.19 16.31
CA GLY A 72 -1.94 4.87 15.73
C GLY A 72 -0.62 4.24 16.20
N GLU A 73 0.15 3.73 15.24
CA GLU A 73 1.40 2.98 15.46
C GLU A 73 2.46 3.78 16.22
N HIS A 74 2.53 5.10 16.00
CA HIS A 74 3.45 5.97 16.75
C HIS A 74 3.13 5.95 18.24
N THR A 75 1.86 6.15 18.59
CA THR A 75 1.43 6.19 19.99
C THR A 75 1.56 4.82 20.67
N TYR A 76 1.27 3.74 19.94
CA TYR A 76 1.45 2.37 20.43
C TYR A 76 2.90 2.04 20.75
N THR A 77 3.82 2.34 19.83
CA THR A 77 5.26 2.07 20.01
C THR A 77 5.89 3.00 21.05
N HIS A 78 5.43 4.25 21.14
CA HIS A 78 5.88 5.18 22.17
C HIS A 78 5.51 4.68 23.57
N ARG A 79 4.30 4.14 23.74
CA ARG A 79 3.84 3.61 25.02
C ARG A 79 4.58 2.33 25.43
N ALA A 80 4.91 1.46 24.47
CA ALA A 80 5.51 0.15 24.73
C ALA A 80 7.05 0.19 24.87
N LEU A 81 7.74 0.97 24.04
CA LEU A 81 9.20 0.89 23.85
C LEU A 81 9.95 2.22 24.08
N GLY A 82 9.22 3.30 24.35
CA GLY A 82 9.77 4.62 24.60
C GLY A 82 10.07 5.44 23.34
N VAL A 83 10.63 6.63 23.55
CA VAL A 83 10.77 7.69 22.53
C VAL A 83 11.67 7.26 21.35
N ASN A 84 12.83 6.66 21.63
CA ASN A 84 13.83 6.36 20.60
C ASN A 84 13.33 5.32 19.58
N VAL A 85 12.67 4.27 20.07
CA VAL A 85 12.14 3.21 19.21
C VAL A 85 10.92 3.68 18.44
N SER A 86 10.07 4.49 19.07
CA SER A 86 8.92 5.10 18.40
C SER A 86 9.34 6.03 17.27
N PHE A 87 10.40 6.81 17.45
CA PHE A 87 10.95 7.66 16.37
C PHE A 87 11.40 6.83 15.17
N ILE A 88 12.17 5.76 15.39
CA ILE A 88 12.62 4.86 14.32
C ILE A 88 11.41 4.20 13.63
N CYS A 89 10.45 3.71 14.41
CA CYS A 89 9.24 3.08 13.88
C CYS A 89 8.46 4.02 12.96
N SER A 90 8.21 5.26 13.40
CA SER A 90 7.50 6.26 12.58
C SER A 90 8.26 6.64 11.32
N TRP A 91 9.59 6.68 11.38
CA TRP A 91 10.41 6.92 10.20
C TRP A 91 10.36 5.75 9.21
N SER A 92 10.39 4.51 9.71
CA SER A 92 10.20 3.31 8.88
C SER A 92 8.82 3.28 8.21
N ILE A 93 7.76 3.65 8.94
CA ILE A 93 6.39 3.73 8.40
C ILE A 93 6.32 4.80 7.31
N LEU A 94 6.92 5.98 7.54
CA LEU A 94 6.95 7.05 6.54
C LEU A 94 7.63 6.60 5.24
N PHE A 95 8.80 5.96 5.33
CA PHE A 95 9.48 5.43 4.15
C PHE A 95 8.71 4.29 3.48
N GLY A 96 8.01 3.47 4.27
CA GLY A 96 7.07 2.48 3.75
C GLY A 96 5.99 3.13 2.89
N TYR A 97 5.35 4.20 3.38
CA TYR A 97 4.36 4.95 2.60
C TYR A 97 4.94 5.60 1.34
N PHE A 98 6.14 6.18 1.41
CA PHE A 98 6.81 6.73 0.22
C PHE A 98 7.04 5.66 -0.85
N SER A 99 7.46 4.46 -0.45
CA SER A 99 7.65 3.33 -1.36
C SER A 99 6.34 2.93 -2.03
N VAL A 100 5.24 2.85 -1.28
CA VAL A 100 3.91 2.52 -1.83
C VAL A 100 3.44 3.58 -2.82
N VAL A 101 3.58 4.87 -2.49
CA VAL A 101 3.18 5.96 -3.41
C VAL A 101 3.99 5.92 -4.70
N ALA A 102 5.31 5.69 -4.61
CA ALA A 102 6.17 5.57 -5.79
C ALA A 102 5.79 4.36 -6.66
N PHE A 103 5.43 3.23 -6.05
CA PHE A 103 4.98 2.04 -6.77
C PHE A 103 3.63 2.28 -7.48
N GLU A 104 2.64 2.82 -6.77
CA GLU A 104 1.29 3.04 -7.31
C GLU A 104 1.28 4.09 -8.43
N ALA A 105 2.17 5.09 -8.37
CA ALA A 105 2.36 6.09 -9.44
C ALA A 105 2.77 5.46 -10.78
N VAL A 106 3.65 4.45 -10.74
CA VAL A 106 4.16 3.74 -11.93
C VAL A 106 3.20 2.63 -12.39
N ALA A 107 2.42 2.06 -11.47
CA ALA A 107 1.53 0.95 -11.78
C ALA A 107 0.39 1.35 -12.72
N LEU A 108 -0.22 2.52 -12.53
CA LEU A 108 -1.30 3.02 -13.38
C LEU A 108 -0.90 3.13 -14.87
N PRO A 109 0.15 3.88 -15.25
CA PRO A 109 0.54 3.99 -16.66
C PRO A 109 0.90 2.63 -17.27
N THR A 110 1.54 1.74 -16.50
CA THR A 110 1.86 0.38 -16.94
C THR A 110 0.60 -0.40 -17.35
N VAL A 111 -0.45 -0.34 -16.54
CA VAL A 111 -1.73 -1.02 -16.84
C VAL A 111 -2.44 -0.35 -18.02
N VAL A 112 -2.41 0.97 -18.11
CA VAL A 112 -3.03 1.71 -19.22
C VAL A 112 -2.37 1.35 -20.55
N GLU A 113 -1.05 1.23 -20.59
CA GLU A 113 -0.31 0.77 -21.78
C GLU A 113 -0.68 -0.67 -22.16
N TYR A 114 -0.91 -1.56 -21.17
CA TYR A 114 -1.34 -2.92 -21.44
C TYR A 114 -2.75 -2.98 -22.09
N ILE A 115 -3.63 -2.03 -21.76
CA ILE A 115 -5.01 -2.00 -22.24
C ILE A 115 -5.14 -1.26 -23.58
N ILE A 116 -4.40 -0.16 -23.78
CA ILE A 116 -4.54 0.73 -24.93
C ILE A 116 -3.39 0.51 -25.93
N PRO A 117 -3.65 -0.04 -27.13
CA PRO A 117 -2.62 -0.15 -28.16
C PRO A 117 -2.17 1.24 -28.62
N ASN A 118 -0.84 1.44 -28.78
CA ASN A 118 -0.17 2.70 -29.15
C ASN A 118 -0.20 3.84 -28.11
N TYR A 119 -0.31 3.54 -26.82
CA TYR A 119 -0.29 4.54 -25.75
C TYR A 119 1.05 5.27 -25.57
N SER A 120 2.16 4.61 -25.87
CA SER A 120 3.51 5.14 -25.67
C SER A 120 3.90 6.11 -26.79
N GLN A 121 3.63 7.41 -26.58
CA GLN A 121 3.90 8.48 -27.54
C GLN A 121 4.83 9.52 -26.93
N GLY A 122 5.84 9.94 -27.71
CA GLY A 122 6.83 10.95 -27.30
C GLY A 122 7.85 10.41 -26.32
N TYR A 123 8.86 9.71 -26.84
CA TYR A 123 10.03 9.26 -26.07
C TYR A 123 10.72 10.45 -25.38
N LEU A 124 10.92 10.36 -24.07
CA LEU A 124 11.61 11.38 -23.28
C LEU A 124 13.05 10.94 -22.97
N TRP A 125 13.21 9.95 -22.09
CA TRP A 125 14.51 9.47 -21.65
C TRP A 125 14.43 8.01 -21.19
N ASN A 126 15.57 7.32 -21.19
CA ASN A 126 15.70 5.98 -20.60
C ASN A 126 16.34 6.08 -19.21
N VAL A 127 15.72 5.45 -18.21
CA VAL A 127 16.31 5.27 -16.88
C VAL A 127 16.37 3.79 -16.57
N ALA A 128 17.59 3.28 -16.33
CA ALA A 128 17.84 1.89 -15.93
C ALA A 128 17.19 0.82 -16.84
N GLY A 129 17.12 1.08 -18.15
CA GLY A 129 16.51 0.17 -19.12
C GLY A 129 15.00 0.34 -19.30
N TRP A 130 14.37 1.30 -18.62
CA TRP A 130 12.96 1.66 -18.78
C TRP A 130 12.82 2.95 -19.59
N ASP A 131 12.08 2.87 -20.70
CA ASP A 131 11.80 4.02 -21.56
C ASP A 131 10.62 4.82 -20.99
N VAL A 132 10.87 6.10 -20.70
CA VAL A 132 9.83 7.02 -20.21
C VAL A 132 9.23 7.76 -21.38
N TYR A 133 7.91 7.72 -21.50
CA TYR A 133 7.14 8.41 -22.53
C TYR A 133 6.39 9.62 -21.95
N ALA A 134 6.13 10.64 -22.78
CA ALA A 134 5.39 11.83 -22.36
C ALA A 134 3.96 11.49 -21.90
N THR A 135 3.35 10.46 -22.48
CA THR A 135 2.04 9.94 -22.07
C THR A 135 2.07 9.29 -20.68
N TRP A 136 3.16 8.61 -20.33
CA TRP A 136 3.36 8.06 -18.98
C TRP A 136 3.39 9.18 -17.94
N VAL A 137 4.18 10.24 -18.19
CA VAL A 137 4.28 11.41 -17.30
C VAL A 137 2.91 12.07 -17.12
N ALA A 138 2.18 12.29 -18.22
CA ALA A 138 0.86 12.90 -18.18
C ALA A 138 -0.19 12.10 -17.36
N SER A 139 0.02 10.79 -17.17
CA SER A 139 -0.95 9.88 -16.55
C SER A 139 -0.65 9.49 -15.11
N GLY A 140 0.52 9.85 -14.57
CA GLY A 140 0.83 9.54 -13.17
C GLY A 140 2.31 9.50 -12.78
N CYS A 141 3.23 9.96 -13.63
CA CYS A 141 4.67 10.02 -13.33
C CYS A 141 5.23 11.43 -13.47
#